data_AF-A0A5C7WUL3-F1
#
_entry.id   AF-A0A5C7WUL3-F1
#
_cell.length_a   1.000
_cell.length_b   1.000
_cell.length_c   1.000
_cell.angle_alpha   90.00
_cell.angle_beta   90.00
_cell.angle_gamma   90.00
#
_symmetry.space_group_name_H-M   'P 1'
#
loop_
_entity.id
_entity.type
_entity.pdbx_description
1 polymer ?
#
loop_
_entity_poly.entity_id
_entity_poly.type
_entity_poly.pdbx_seq_one_letter_code
_entity_poly.pdbx_strand_id
1 'polypeptide(L)'
;MTEPVAVDPATLRTLADRLTAIAEELAAVAIRGVTPAPGSGLGGLAGPRRATADVQRLGAAVRDWAAATRRSAERLGAADDRTADRLRR
;
A
#
# COMPACT_ATOMS: atom_id res chain seq x y z
N MET A 1 -10.68 -23.45 19.39
CA MET A 1 -10.93 -22.03 19.70
C MET A 1 -9.65 -21.27 19.44
N THR A 2 -9.66 -20.31 18.51
CA THR A 2 -8.52 -19.45 18.24
C THR A 2 -8.40 -18.44 19.39
N GLU A 3 -7.18 -18.21 19.88
CA GLU A 3 -6.93 -17.25 20.96
C GLU A 3 -7.23 -15.81 20.47
N PRO A 4 -7.86 -14.96 21.30
CA PRO A 4 -8.12 -13.57 20.92
C PRO A 4 -6.79 -12.83 20.78
N VAL A 5 -6.51 -12.30 19.59
CA VAL A 5 -5.34 -11.44 19.36
C VAL A 5 -5.74 -10.00 19.65
N ALA A 6 -5.10 -9.37 20.63
CA ALA A 6 -5.22 -7.94 20.87
C ALA A 6 -4.56 -7.17 19.73
N VAL A 7 -5.31 -6.28 19.09
CA VAL A 7 -4.83 -5.45 17.98
C VAL A 7 -5.08 -4.00 18.35
N ASP A 8 -4.04 -3.18 18.35
CA ASP A 8 -4.16 -1.75 18.57
C ASP A 8 -4.58 -1.03 17.26
N PRO A 9 -5.78 -0.42 17.19
CA PRO A 9 -6.23 0.33 16.02
C PRO A 9 -5.32 1.51 15.66
N ALA A 10 -4.68 2.15 16.65
CA ALA A 10 -3.82 3.30 16.41
C ALA A 10 -2.52 2.90 15.69
N THR A 11 -1.92 1.79 16.12
CA THR A 11 -0.76 1.19 15.43
C THR A 11 -1.11 0.77 14.00
N LEU A 12 -2.27 0.14 13.78
CA LEU A 12 -2.71 -0.22 12.43
C LEU A 12 -2.90 0.98 11.51
N ARG A 13 -3.46 2.09 12.03
CA ARG A 13 -3.61 3.33 11.26
C ARG A 13 -2.25 3.92 10.88
N THR A 14 -1.31 3.98 11.83
CA THR A 14 0.06 4.43 11.56
C THR A 14 0.72 3.59 10.47
N LEU A 15 0.55 2.27 10.51
CA LEU A 15 1.08 1.39 9.46
C LEU A 15 0.44 1.66 8.10
N ALA A 16 -0.88 1.85 8.05
CA ALA A 16 -1.59 2.18 6.81
C ALA A 16 -1.13 3.52 6.22
N ASP A 17 -0.86 4.52 7.06
CA ASP A 17 -0.33 5.81 6.60
C ASP A 17 1.07 5.66 6.00
N ARG A 18 1.95 4.85 6.63
CA ARG A 18 3.29 4.55 6.08
C ARG A 18 3.21 3.80 4.75
N LEU A 19 2.30 2.82 4.63
CA LEU A 19 2.09 2.10 3.37
C LEU A 19 1.55 3.02 2.26
N THR A 20 0.71 4.00 2.62
CA THR A 20 0.21 5.00 1.68
C THR A 20 1.36 5.86 1.15
N ALA A 21 2.24 6.36 2.03
CA ALA A 21 3.42 7.11 1.61
C ALA A 21 4.33 6.29 0.69
N ILE A 22 4.58 5.01 1.01
CA ILE A 22 5.36 4.11 0.16
C ILE A 22 4.69 3.93 -1.22
N ALA A 23 3.36 3.79 -1.27
CA ALA A 23 2.64 3.68 -2.54
C ALA A 23 2.73 4.96 -3.39
N GLU A 24 2.80 6.12 -2.76
CA GLU A 24 3.04 7.41 -3.44
C GLU A 24 4.48 7.51 -3.97
N GLU A 25 5.47 7.10 -3.18
CA GLU A 25 6.87 7.02 -3.62
C GLU A 25 7.03 6.08 -4.82
N LEU A 26 6.41 4.90 -4.78
CA LEU A 26 6.42 3.95 -5.89
C LEU A 26 5.74 4.54 -7.14
N ALA A 27 4.63 5.25 -6.98
CA ALA A 27 3.95 5.90 -8.10
C ALA A 27 4.81 7.00 -8.74
N ALA A 28 5.67 7.66 -7.96
CA ALA A 28 6.61 8.67 -8.44
C ALA A 28 7.81 8.08 -9.20
N VAL A 29 8.04 6.76 -9.12
CA VAL A 29 9.11 6.10 -9.88
C VAL A 29 8.74 6.06 -11.37
N ALA A 30 9.41 6.92 -12.14
CA ALA A 30 9.40 6.87 -13.60
C ALA A 30 10.77 6.39 -14.11
N ILE A 31 10.85 5.13 -14.55
CA ILE A 31 12.05 4.67 -15.28
C ILE A 31 11.98 5.26 -16.68
N ARG A 32 12.83 6.26 -16.94
CA ARG A 32 12.88 6.93 -18.25
C ARG A 32 13.18 5.90 -19.34
N GLY A 33 12.39 5.93 -20.40
CA GLY A 33 12.65 5.13 -21.59
C GLY A 33 14.01 5.52 -22.19
N VAL A 34 14.79 4.53 -22.58
CA VAL A 34 16.01 4.75 -23.35
C VAL A 34 15.62 4.79 -24.82
N THR A 35 15.93 5.87 -25.53
CA THR A 35 15.82 5.90 -27.00
C THR A 35 17.08 5.24 -27.56
N PRO A 36 16.97 4.03 -28.15
CA PRO A 36 18.12 3.33 -28.65
C PRO A 36 18.67 4.01 -29.91
N ALA A 37 19.99 4.14 -30.01
CA ALA A 37 20.63 4.55 -31.25
C ALA A 37 20.47 3.46 -32.33
N PRO A 38 20.39 3.83 -33.62
CA PRO A 38 20.37 2.86 -34.72
C PRO A 38 21.57 1.89 -34.62
N GLY A 39 21.30 0.58 -34.70
CA GLY A 39 22.34 -0.46 -34.54
C GLY A 39 22.69 -0.82 -33.09
N SER A 40 22.14 -0.12 -32.08
CA SER A 40 22.32 -0.55 -30.69
C SER A 40 21.45 -1.79 -30.39
N GLY A 41 21.99 -2.72 -29.59
CA GLY A 41 21.25 -3.87 -29.07
C GLY A 41 20.07 -3.51 -28.15
N LEU A 42 19.88 -2.22 -27.87
CA LEU A 42 18.78 -1.68 -27.08
C LEU A 42 17.50 -1.45 -27.92
N GLY A 43 17.59 -1.52 -29.26
CA GLY A 43 16.51 -1.29 -30.23
C GLY A 43 15.19 -2.04 -29.97
N GLY A 44 15.26 -3.20 -29.31
CA GLY A 44 14.10 -4.05 -29.00
C GLY A 44 13.79 -4.21 -27.50
N LEU A 45 14.48 -3.50 -26.61
CA LEU A 45 14.33 -3.72 -25.17
C LEU A 45 13.07 -3.03 -24.62
N ALA A 46 12.01 -3.82 -24.44
CA ALA A 46 10.82 -3.42 -23.68
C ALA A 46 11.05 -3.35 -22.16
N GLY A 47 12.24 -3.73 -21.67
CA GLY A 47 12.59 -3.87 -20.25
C GLY A 47 12.25 -2.63 -19.40
N PRO A 48 12.71 -1.42 -19.76
CA PRO A 48 12.41 -0.21 -19.00
C PRO A 48 10.91 0.08 -18.88
N ARG A 49 10.15 -0.13 -19.96
CA ARG A 49 8.68 0.07 -19.96
C ARG A 49 7.98 -0.97 -19.09
N ARG A 50 8.39 -2.24 -19.18
CA ARG A 50 7.87 -3.31 -18.33
C ARG A 50 8.16 -3.03 -16.85
N ALA A 51 9.39 -2.66 -16.51
CA ALA A 51 9.77 -2.32 -15.15
C ALA A 51 8.94 -1.16 -14.58
N THR A 52 8.70 -0.09 -15.35
CA THR A 52 7.78 0.98 -14.92
C THR A 52 6.38 0.44 -14.68
N ALA A 53 5.83 -0.36 -15.60
CA ALA A 53 4.50 -0.95 -15.43
C ALA A 53 4.41 -1.86 -14.19
N ASP A 54 5.47 -2.60 -13.88
CA ASP A 54 5.52 -3.51 -12.74
C ASP A 54 5.54 -2.73 -11.41
N VAL A 55 6.36 -1.67 -11.33
CA VAL A 55 6.41 -0.77 -10.18
C VAL A 55 5.07 -0.08 -9.94
N GLN A 56 4.41 0.37 -11.01
CA GLN A 56 3.08 0.99 -10.91
C GLN A 56 2.02 -0.01 -10.43
N ARG A 57 2.07 -1.27 -10.89
CA ARG A 57 1.17 -2.33 -10.38
C ARG A 57 1.42 -2.63 -8.91
N LEU A 58 2.68 -2.68 -8.48
CA LEU A 58 3.02 -2.85 -7.07
C LEU A 58 2.50 -1.69 -6.22
N GLY A 59 2.71 -0.44 -6.65
CA GLY A 59 2.20 0.74 -5.95
C GLY A 59 0.67 0.73 -5.80
N ALA A 60 -0.06 0.32 -6.84
CA ALA A 60 -1.51 0.16 -6.77
C ALA A 60 -1.93 -0.90 -5.73
N ALA A 61 -1.29 -2.08 -5.74
CA ALA A 61 -1.58 -3.13 -4.78
C ALA A 61 -1.31 -2.70 -3.32
N VAL A 62 -0.21 -1.99 -3.06
CA VAL A 62 0.11 -1.46 -1.73
C VAL A 62 -0.93 -0.44 -1.28
N ARG A 63 -1.41 0.42 -2.19
CA ARG A 63 -2.47 1.40 -1.90
C ARG A 63 -3.78 0.74 -1.50
N ASP A 64 -4.18 -0.32 -2.21
CA ASP A 64 -5.39 -1.07 -1.88
C ASP A 64 -5.31 -1.72 -0.50
N TRP A 65 -4.14 -2.28 -0.16
CA TRP A 65 -3.85 -2.85 1.15
C TRP A 65 -3.90 -1.79 2.26
N ALA A 66 -3.27 -0.62 2.04
CA ALA A 66 -3.32 0.48 2.98
C ALA A 66 -4.76 0.94 3.24
N ALA A 67 -5.57 1.09 2.18
CA ALA A 67 -6.97 1.48 2.29
C ALA A 67 -7.81 0.43 3.05
N ALA A 68 -7.61 -0.86 2.77
CA ALA A 68 -8.29 -1.95 3.49
C ALA A 68 -7.89 -2.00 4.97
N THR A 69 -6.60 -1.78 5.27
CA THR A 69 -6.08 -1.76 6.64
C THR A 69 -6.66 -0.60 7.43
N ARG A 70 -6.70 0.60 6.83
CA ARG A 70 -7.31 1.79 7.46
C ARG A 70 -8.78 1.58 7.80
N ARG A 71 -9.58 1.06 6.86
CA ARG A 71 -10.99 0.73 7.11
C ARG A 71 -11.16 -0.29 8.23
N SER A 72 -10.24 -1.25 8.33
CA SER A 72 -10.28 -2.27 9.38
C SER A 72 -9.96 -1.67 10.75
N ALA A 73 -8.95 -0.79 10.82
CA ALA A 73 -8.61 -0.06 12.04
C ALA A 73 -9.77 0.85 12.52
N GLU A 74 -10.41 1.57 11.61
CA GLU A 74 -11.58 2.41 11.92
C GLU A 74 -12.74 1.59 12.48
N ARG A 75 -13.02 0.42 11.87
CA ARG A 75 -14.07 -0.49 12.37
C ARG A 75 -13.75 -1.08 13.74
N LEU A 76 -12.47 -1.40 14.00
CA LEU A 76 -12.03 -1.93 15.28
C LEU A 76 -12.15 -0.87 16.38
N GLY A 77 -11.64 0.34 16.14
CA GLY A 77 -11.78 1.45 17.09
C GLY A 77 -13.24 1.78 17.41
N ALA A 78 -14.11 1.80 16.39
CA ALA A 78 -15.54 2.00 16.61
C ALA A 78 -16.22 0.85 17.39
N ALA A 79 -15.68 -0.38 17.35
CA ALA A 79 -16.19 -1.49 18.15
C ALA A 79 -15.71 -1.38 19.61
N ASP A 80 -14.47 -0.94 19.82
CA ASP A 80 -13.90 -0.71 21.14
C ASP A 80 -14.63 0.42 21.87
N ASP A 81 -14.89 1.55 21.19
CA ASP A 81 -15.64 2.68 21.75
C ASP A 81 -17.05 2.27 22.21
N ARG A 82 -17.77 1.51 21.37
CA ARG A 82 -19.11 0.98 21.70
C ARG A 82 -19.07 0.05 22.90
N THR A 83 -18.00 -0.73 23.05
CA THR A 83 -17.83 -1.64 24.18
C THR A 83 -17.52 -0.87 25.46
N ALA A 84 -16.64 0.13 25.38
CA ALA A 84 -16.32 1.01 26.50
C ALA A 84 -17.55 1.79 26.99
N ASP A 85 -18.38 2.30 26.09
CA ASP A 85 -19.63 2.99 26.43
C ASP A 85 -20.64 2.08 27.12
N ARG A 86 -20.72 0.81 26.73
CA ARG A 86 -21.60 -0.18 27.39
C ARG A 86 -21.14 -0.47 28.81
N LEU A 87 -19.83 -0.53 29.05
CA LEU A 87 -19.27 -0.82 30.38
C LEU A 87 -19.37 0.36 31.36
N ARG A 88 -19.59 1.58 30.85
CA ARG A 88 -19.78 2.80 31.65
C ARG A 88 -21.24 3.06 32.04
N ARG A 89 -22.19 2.30 31.47
CA ARG A 89 -23.63 2.38 31.77
C ARG A 89 -24.02 1.29 32.76
#